data_AF-A0A966FNV4-F1
#
_entry.id   AF-A0A966FNV4-F1
#
_cell.length_a   1.000
_cell.length_b   1.000
_cell.length_c   1.000
_cell.angle_alpha   90.00
_cell.angle_beta   90.00
_cell.angle_gamma   90.00
#
_symmetry.space_group_name_H-M   'P 1'
#
loop_
_entity.id
_entity.type
_entity.pdbx_description
1 polymer ?
#
loop_
_entity_poly.entity_id
_entity_poly.type
_entity_poly.pdbx_seq_one_letter_code
_entity_poly.pdbx_strand_id
1 'polypeptide(L)' 'MGEKLLMKGSEAIAEAAIRAGAMAFFGYPITPQNETPEYFSRRMPELGRVFLQAESEVAA' A
#
# COMPACT_ATOMS: atom_id res chain seq x y z
N MET A 1 -16.74 8.40 -16.01
CA MET A 1 -16.66 8.56 -14.54
C MET A 1 -16.43 7.17 -13.95
N GLY A 2 -15.41 6.99 -13.12
CA GLY A 2 -15.12 5.69 -12.50
C GLY A 2 -16.17 5.25 -11.49
N GLU A 3 -16.15 3.97 -11.13
CA GLU A 3 -17.01 3.39 -10.10
C GLU A 3 -16.77 4.07 -8.73
N LYS A 4 -17.85 4.33 -7.98
CA LYS A 4 -17.76 4.87 -6.63
C LYS A 4 -17.63 3.72 -5.64
N LEU A 5 -16.47 3.64 -4.99
CA LEU A 5 -16.17 2.64 -3.97
C LEU A 5 -16.19 3.29 -2.59
N LEU A 6 -16.82 2.63 -1.62
CA LEU A 6 -16.64 2.97 -0.21
C LEU A 6 -15.34 2.31 0.26
N MET A 7 -14.37 3.11 0.68
CA MET A 7 -13.02 2.65 0.98
C MET A 7 -12.46 3.44 2.17
N LYS A 8 -11.61 2.81 2.99
CA LYS A 8 -10.90 3.53 4.06
C LYS A 8 -9.90 4.51 3.45
N GLY A 9 -9.58 5.61 4.15
CA GLY A 9 -8.59 6.58 3.68
C GLY A 9 -7.20 5.95 3.43
N SER A 10 -6.76 5.05 4.32
CA SER A 10 -5.50 4.30 4.25
C SER A 10 -5.40 3.42 3.00
N GLU A 11 -6.51 2.80 2.59
CA GLU A 11 -6.62 1.97 1.38
C GLU A 11 -6.68 2.85 0.13
N ALA A 12 -7.40 3.98 0.20
CA ALA A 12 -7.56 4.90 -0.91
C ALA A 12 -6.23 5.51 -1.36
N ILE A 13 -5.37 5.91 -0.41
CA ILE A 13 -4.04 6.44 -0.76
C ILE A 13 -3.11 5.36 -1.32
N ALA A 14 -3.20 4.13 -0.80
CA ALA A 14 -2.42 3.01 -1.31
C ALA A 14 -2.81 2.65 -2.75
N GLU A 15 -4.12 2.49 -3.01
CA GLU A 15 -4.65 2.22 -4.35
C GLU A 15 -4.35 3.38 -5.32
N ALA A 16 -4.41 4.63 -4.86
CA ALA A 16 -4.03 5.78 -5.68
C ALA A 16 -2.54 5.70 -6.10
N ALA A 17 -1.63 5.36 -5.18
CA ALA A 17 -0.22 5.18 -5.51
C ALA A 17 0.01 4.03 -6.51
N ILE A 18 -0.69 2.91 -6.33
CA ILE A 18 -0.66 1.77 -7.26
C ILE A 18 -1.11 2.19 -8.66
N ARG A 19 -2.22 2.92 -8.76
CA ARG A 19 -2.77 3.44 -10.03
C ARG A 19 -1.86 4.48 -10.67
N ALA A 20 -1.15 5.27 -9.86
CA ALA A 20 -0.14 6.22 -10.34
C ALA A 20 1.15 5.53 -10.84
N GLY A 21 1.26 4.20 -10.71
CA GLY A 21 2.38 3.42 -11.24
C GLY A 21 3.45 3.04 -10.23
N ALA A 22 3.16 3.12 -8.91
CA ALA A 22 4.09 2.61 -7.90
C ALA A 22 4.41 1.13 -8.14
N MET A 23 5.69 0.80 -8.33
CA MET A 23 6.19 -0.55 -8.62
C MET A 23 6.70 -1.30 -7.39
N ALA A 24 6.94 -0.57 -6.30
CA ALA A 24 7.41 -1.11 -5.05
C ALA A 24 6.80 -0.35 -3.87
N PHE A 25 6.58 -1.03 -2.75
CA PHE A 25 6.29 -0.43 -1.46
C PHE A 25 7.20 -1.04 -0.40
N PHE A 26 7.79 -0.18 0.42
CA PHE A 26 8.62 -0.53 1.56
C PHE A 26 7.98 0.10 2.79
N GLY A 27 7.83 -0.67 3.86
CA GLY A 27 7.18 -0.14 5.06
C GLY A 27 7.46 -0.94 6.31
N TYR A 28 7.28 -0.27 7.45
CA TYR A 28 7.38 -0.87 8.77
C TYR A 28 6.03 -0.71 9.50
N PRO A 29 5.53 -1.75 10.20
CA PRO A 29 4.25 -1.68 10.87
C PRO A 29 4.29 -0.74 12.09
N ILE A 30 3.51 0.34 12.03
CA ILE A 30 3.24 1.25 13.14
C ILE A 30 1.75 1.63 13.19
N THR A 31 1.16 1.64 14.38
CA THR A 31 -0.23 2.12 14.57
C THR A 31 -0.29 3.64 14.54
N PRO A 32 -1.29 4.27 13.89
CA PRO A 32 -2.44 3.67 13.21
C PRO A 32 -2.25 3.36 11.71
N GLN A 33 -1.04 3.52 11.17
CA GLN A 33 -0.76 3.43 9.73
C GLN A 33 -0.86 2.00 9.15
N ASN A 34 -0.87 0.96 9.99
CA ASN A 34 -0.83 -0.46 9.58
C ASN A 34 -1.75 -0.88 8.42
N GLU A 35 -2.90 -0.23 8.23
CA GLU A 35 -3.83 -0.56 7.15
C GLU A 35 -3.28 -0.26 5.74
N THR A 36 -2.39 0.73 5.60
CA THR A 36 -1.75 1.07 4.31
C THR A 36 -0.80 -0.05 3.84
N PRO A 37 0.23 -0.47 4.62
CA PRO A 37 1.06 -1.60 4.22
C PRO A 37 0.27 -2.91 4.09
N GLU A 38 -0.81 -3.10 4.87
CA GLU A 38 -1.71 -4.25 4.71
C GLU A 38 -2.43 -4.27 3.35
N TYR A 39 -2.79 -3.10 2.82
CA TYR A 39 -3.38 -3.00 1.48
C TYR A 39 -2.34 -3.29 0.39
N PHE A 40 -1.14 -2.71 0.51
CA PHE A 40 -0.04 -2.95 -0.43
C PHE A 40 0.42 -4.41 -0.44
N SER A 41 0.47 -5.08 0.71
CA SER A 41 0.89 -6.48 0.83
C SER A 41 -0.02 -7.43 0.05
N ARG A 42 -1.31 -7.09 -0.07
CA ARG A 42 -2.28 -7.82 -0.87
C ARG A 42 -2.20 -7.48 -2.35
N ARG A 43 -2.16 -6.19 -2.68
CA ARG A 43 -2.29 -5.71 -4.08
C ARG A 43 -1.01 -5.79 -4.91
N MET A 44 0.16 -5.59 -4.31
CA MET A 44 1.42 -5.59 -5.06
C MET A 44 1.72 -6.97 -5.69
N PRO A 45 1.57 -8.10 -4.97
CA PRO A 45 1.75 -9.43 -5.57
C PRO A 45 0.79 -9.72 -6.73
N GLU A 46 -0.47 -9.28 -6.66
CA GLU A 46 -1.46 -9.43 -7.75
C GLU A 46 -0.98 -8.76 -9.05
N LEU A 47 -0.17 -7.71 -8.93
CA LEU A 47 0.37 -6.94 -10.04
C LEU A 47 1.80 -7.32 -10.42
N GLY A 48 2.38 -8.34 -9.78
CA GLY A 48 3.80 -8.72 -9.96
C GLY A 48 4.78 -7.64 -9.49
N ARG A 49 4.39 -6.82 -8.51
CA ARG A 49 5.14 -5.69 -7.96
C ARG A 49 5.71 -6.02 -6.58
N VAL A 50 6.64 -5.19 -6.11
CA VAL A 50 7.34 -5.44 -4.85
C VAL A 50 6.54 -4.92 -3.66
N PHE A 51 6.38 -5.76 -2.65
CA PHE A 51 6.05 -5.35 -1.29
C PHE A 51 7.13 -5.91 -0.37
N LEU A 52 7.77 -5.04 0.42
CA LEU A 52 8.76 -5.44 1.42
C LEU A 52 8.41 -4.83 2.77
N GLN A 53 8.26 -5.69 3.78
CA GLN A 53 8.25 -5.22 5.15
C GLN A 53 9.70 -5.03 5.61
N ALA A 54 10.08 -3.78 5.86
CA ALA A 54 11.40 -3.43 6.39
C ALA A 54 11.50 -3.75 7.89
N GLU A 55 12.71 -3.74 8.44
CA GLU A 55 12.97 -3.97 9.86
C GLU A 55 12.74 -2.74 10.75
N SER A 56 12.74 -1.55 10.15
CA SER A 56 12.48 -0.26 10.83
C SER A 56 12.00 0.76 9.82
N GLU A 57 11.44 1.88 10.30
CA GLU A 57 11.06 3.01 9.44
C GLU A 57 12.26 3.62 8.70
N VAL A 58 13.48 3.50 9.25
CA VAL A 58 14.71 4.04 8.63
C VAL A 58 15.16 3.19 7.44
N ALA A 59 14.80 1.91 7.42
CA ALA A 59 15.17 0.96 6.38
C ALA A 59 14.08 0.77 5.30
N ALA A 60 12.89 1.32 5.53
CA ALA A 60 11.79 1.37 4.57
C ALA A 60 12.02 2.50 3.54
#